data_AF-A0A3N7CMR0-F1
#
_entry.id   AF-A0A3N7CMR0-F1
#
_cell.length_a   1.000
_cell.length_b   1.000
_cell.length_c   1.000
_cell.angle_alpha   90.00
_cell.angle_beta   90.00
_cell.angle_gamma   90.00
#
_symmetry.space_group_name_H-M   'P 1'
#
loop_
_entity.id
_entity.type
_entity.pdbx_description
1 polymer ?
#
loop_
_entity_poly.entity_id
_entity_poly.type
_entity_poly.pdbx_seq_one_letter_code
_entity_poly.pdbx_strand_id
1 'polypeptide(L)'
;MEKWEIFQRKKNLEEKRIVLPNATVGKAYQVVLDLEGEDWNEVVISDITGLEQIGLTYTKESKTLSGIPSAAADVKLVFQLLVAGEAMEKKIPFAVNPDPRSLWKTLDSDQNDPWWKADEVHTQQPFGNKQLVAASKRGRAHANIGKFREDHYALGNTGAQGWNIIAVSDGAGSAALSRLGSKIVAETTVSHLKELPASAYEALEAQLKMTGHSVEKPAEPELRKIANAFLAPAIHELHLRLETLANSLDAELSDLHATLALCLIKQFEEGWAILTFSVGDCPIALLNSDKNEVALLNWLDTGEYGGATRFVTMPEIFEQPDYSSRFSARIVPDFSYLMMMSDGIYDAKFETTFNLAQPALWNRLIADLEGDNPEGHQLKMQNGNPDVAAALSQWMDFWSTGNHDDRTLVIIY
;
A
#
# COMPACT_ATOMS: atom_id res chain seq x y z
N MET A 1 -29.44 55.35 -12.12
CA MET A 1 -29.14 54.52 -13.31
C MET A 1 -30.38 54.53 -14.18
N GLU A 2 -30.24 54.85 -15.47
CA GLU A 2 -31.38 54.83 -16.41
C GLU A 2 -31.80 53.37 -16.67
N LYS A 3 -33.08 53.12 -16.98
CA LYS A 3 -33.61 51.75 -17.22
C LYS A 3 -32.83 50.99 -18.30
N TRP A 4 -32.29 51.69 -19.28
CA TRP A 4 -31.47 51.11 -20.35
C TRP A 4 -30.12 50.58 -19.84
N GLU A 5 -29.47 51.29 -18.92
CA GLU A 5 -28.20 50.89 -18.32
C GLU A 5 -28.37 49.63 -17.45
N ILE A 6 -29.45 49.57 -16.66
CA ILE A 6 -29.80 48.38 -15.85
C ILE A 6 -30.06 47.17 -16.76
N PHE A 7 -30.77 47.37 -17.88
CA PHE A 7 -31.01 46.31 -18.87
C PHE A 7 -29.72 45.77 -19.49
N GLN A 8 -28.80 46.65 -19.94
CA GLN A 8 -27.50 46.24 -20.47
C GLN A 8 -26.66 45.50 -19.43
N ARG A 9 -26.69 45.95 -18.18
CA ARG A 9 -25.98 45.32 -17.08
C ARG A 9 -26.47 43.91 -16.80
N LYS A 10 -27.80 43.71 -16.77
CA LYS A 10 -28.40 42.37 -16.66
C LYS A 10 -27.96 41.47 -17.80
N LYS A 11 -28.02 41.95 -19.05
CA LYS A 11 -27.57 41.16 -20.20
C LYS A 11 -26.09 40.74 -20.09
N ASN A 12 -25.21 41.64 -19.65
CA ASN A 12 -23.80 41.30 -19.41
C ASN A 12 -23.64 40.23 -18.31
N LEU A 13 -24.41 40.33 -17.22
CA LEU A 13 -24.38 39.36 -16.12
C LEU A 13 -24.92 37.98 -16.53
N GLU A 14 -25.80 37.87 -17.52
CA GLU A 14 -26.26 36.58 -18.05
C GLU A 14 -25.09 35.76 -18.63
N GLU A 15 -24.18 36.42 -19.34
CA GLU A 15 -23.02 35.79 -20.00
C GLU A 15 -21.87 35.47 -19.03
N LYS A 16 -21.79 36.19 -17.90
CA LYS A 16 -20.76 35.96 -16.87
C LYS A 16 -20.99 34.64 -16.14
N ARG A 17 -19.93 33.89 -15.86
CA ARG A 17 -20.04 32.63 -15.12
C ARG A 17 -19.86 32.87 -13.62
N ILE A 18 -20.69 32.21 -12.82
CA ILE A 18 -20.42 31.97 -11.40
C ILE A 18 -19.99 30.51 -11.31
N VAL A 19 -18.80 30.27 -10.77
CA VAL A 19 -18.21 28.93 -10.65
C VAL A 19 -18.35 28.48 -9.21
N LEU A 20 -18.97 27.33 -9.02
CA LEU A 20 -19.09 26.68 -7.71
C LEU A 20 -18.22 25.42 -7.72
N PRO A 21 -17.41 25.17 -6.68
CA PRO A 21 -16.81 23.86 -6.45
C PRO A 21 -17.92 22.82 -6.31
N ASN A 22 -17.72 21.65 -6.91
CA ASN A 22 -18.64 20.52 -6.73
C ASN A 22 -18.67 20.08 -5.26
N ALA A 23 -19.82 19.63 -4.79
CA ALA A 23 -19.92 19.00 -3.48
C ALA A 23 -19.71 17.48 -3.57
N THR A 24 -19.63 16.81 -2.42
CA THR A 24 -19.55 15.34 -2.34
C THR A 24 -20.54 14.87 -1.28
N VAL A 25 -21.29 13.81 -1.58
CA VAL A 25 -22.22 13.18 -0.63
C VAL A 25 -21.51 12.87 0.69
N GLY A 26 -22.14 13.22 1.81
CA GLY A 26 -21.63 12.96 3.15
C GLY A 26 -20.48 13.86 3.61
N LYS A 27 -19.93 14.75 2.76
CA LYS A 27 -18.88 15.70 3.15
C LYS A 27 -19.48 17.08 3.41
N ALA A 28 -19.01 17.74 4.47
CA ALA A 28 -19.36 19.13 4.72
C ALA A 28 -18.95 20.00 3.52
N TYR A 29 -19.90 20.78 3.02
CA TYR A 29 -19.73 21.75 1.95
C TYR A 29 -19.86 23.15 2.54
N GLN A 30 -18.94 24.04 2.20
CA GLN A 30 -19.02 25.44 2.57
C GLN A 30 -18.31 26.31 1.54
N VAL A 31 -19.02 27.27 0.96
CA VAL A 31 -18.47 28.27 0.03
C VAL A 31 -19.06 29.63 0.33
N VAL A 32 -18.20 30.63 0.48
CA VAL A 32 -18.61 32.04 0.54
C VAL A 32 -18.74 32.54 -0.89
N LEU A 33 -19.94 33.03 -1.23
CA LEU A 33 -20.27 33.57 -2.54
C LEU A 33 -19.86 35.03 -2.58
N ASP A 34 -18.59 35.27 -2.85
CA ASP A 34 -18.09 36.61 -3.13
C ASP A 34 -18.06 36.84 -4.64
N LEU A 35 -18.80 37.86 -5.09
CA LEU A 35 -18.92 38.22 -6.49
C LEU A 35 -17.95 39.38 -6.74
N GLU A 36 -16.72 39.07 -7.17
CA GLU A 36 -15.66 40.05 -7.39
C GLU A 36 -15.68 40.65 -8.81
N GLY A 37 -15.40 41.95 -8.92
CA GLY A 37 -15.24 42.67 -10.18
C GLY A 37 -16.30 43.76 -10.42
N GLU A 38 -15.97 44.75 -11.25
CA GLU A 38 -16.81 45.94 -11.49
C GLU A 38 -18.23 45.59 -11.99
N ASP A 39 -18.37 44.50 -12.74
CA ASP A 39 -19.65 44.01 -13.25
C ASP A 39 -20.64 43.64 -12.13
N TRP A 40 -20.13 43.15 -10.99
CA TRP A 40 -20.90 42.66 -9.85
C TRP A 40 -21.17 43.72 -8.77
N ASN A 41 -20.69 44.96 -8.96
CA ASN A 41 -21.00 46.07 -8.05
C ASN A 41 -22.52 46.22 -7.87
N GLU A 42 -23.03 46.49 -6.67
CA GLU A 42 -24.48 46.64 -6.43
C GLU A 42 -25.34 45.42 -6.83
N VAL A 43 -24.73 44.24 -7.00
CA VAL A 43 -25.45 42.96 -7.15
C VAL A 43 -25.56 42.29 -5.80
N VAL A 44 -26.78 41.96 -5.39
CA VAL A 44 -27.04 41.24 -4.13
C VAL A 44 -27.71 39.91 -4.44
N ILE A 45 -27.16 38.82 -3.92
CA ILE A 45 -27.82 37.51 -3.93
C ILE A 45 -28.92 37.53 -2.86
N SER A 46 -30.18 37.60 -3.28
CA SER A 46 -31.32 37.66 -2.36
C SER A 46 -31.72 36.29 -1.84
N ASP A 47 -31.65 35.26 -2.68
CA ASP A 47 -31.99 33.87 -2.37
C ASP A 47 -31.37 32.90 -3.39
N ILE A 48 -31.30 31.61 -3.05
CA ILE A 48 -30.89 30.53 -3.94
C ILE A 48 -31.84 29.35 -3.77
N THR A 49 -32.53 28.95 -4.84
CA THR A 49 -33.44 27.80 -4.81
C THR A 49 -32.83 26.57 -5.50
N GLY A 50 -33.38 25.39 -5.20
CA GLY A 50 -32.86 24.09 -5.64
C GLY A 50 -31.87 23.43 -4.66
N LEU A 51 -31.70 24.02 -3.47
CA LEU A 51 -30.76 23.55 -2.44
C LEU A 51 -31.28 22.39 -1.59
N GLU A 52 -32.59 22.33 -1.34
CA GLU A 52 -33.20 21.33 -0.43
C GLU A 52 -32.95 19.89 -0.89
N GLN A 53 -33.00 19.66 -2.21
CA GLN A 53 -32.82 18.32 -2.81
C GLN A 53 -31.41 17.76 -2.63
N ILE A 54 -30.44 18.64 -2.33
CA ILE A 54 -29.03 18.32 -2.19
C ILE A 54 -28.50 18.61 -0.79
N GLY A 55 -29.37 18.84 0.20
CA GLY A 55 -28.97 19.03 1.60
C GLY A 55 -28.12 20.28 1.88
N LEU A 56 -28.22 21.31 1.04
CA LEU A 56 -27.52 22.58 1.23
C LEU A 56 -28.48 23.70 1.64
N THR A 57 -27.93 24.77 2.20
CA THR A 57 -28.64 25.97 2.63
C THR A 57 -27.82 27.21 2.31
N TYR A 58 -28.50 28.32 2.00
CA TYR A 58 -27.86 29.62 1.78
C TYR A 58 -28.12 30.54 2.97
N THR A 59 -27.06 31.07 3.57
CA THR A 59 -27.12 32.08 4.62
C THR A 59 -26.79 33.44 4.03
N LYS A 60 -27.77 34.35 4.01
CA LYS A 60 -27.67 35.66 3.35
C LYS A 60 -26.69 36.60 4.03
N GLU A 61 -26.63 36.58 5.35
CA GLU A 61 -25.80 37.46 6.17
C GLU A 61 -24.31 37.21 5.91
N SER A 62 -23.93 35.94 5.83
CA SER A 62 -22.56 35.51 5.55
C SER A 62 -22.30 35.20 4.08
N LYS A 63 -23.30 35.40 3.21
CA LYS A 63 -23.28 35.01 1.78
C LYS A 63 -22.76 33.59 1.56
N THR A 64 -23.10 32.66 2.45
CA THR A 64 -22.48 31.34 2.47
C THR A 64 -23.46 30.28 2.01
N LEU A 65 -23.04 29.45 1.05
CA LEU A 65 -23.70 28.18 0.74
C LEU A 65 -23.05 27.08 1.57
N SER A 66 -23.82 26.39 2.42
CA SER A 66 -23.28 25.34 3.30
C SER A 66 -24.26 24.22 3.62
N GLY A 67 -23.74 23.05 3.99
CA GLY A 67 -24.53 21.88 4.39
C GLY A 67 -23.74 20.58 4.23
N ILE A 68 -24.44 19.44 4.35
CA ILE A 68 -23.88 18.11 4.08
C ILE A 68 -24.77 17.48 3.01
N PRO A 69 -24.28 17.29 1.77
CA PRO A 69 -25.10 16.72 0.71
C PRO A 69 -25.51 15.29 0.99
N SER A 70 -26.78 14.98 0.73
CA SER A 70 -27.41 13.70 1.05
C SER A 70 -27.50 12.73 -0.13
N ALA A 71 -27.39 13.23 -1.36
CA ALA A 71 -27.51 12.42 -2.58
C ALA A 71 -26.67 13.00 -3.72
N ALA A 72 -26.16 12.12 -4.58
CA ALA A 72 -25.45 12.53 -5.79
C ALA A 72 -26.45 13.04 -6.82
N ALA A 73 -26.17 14.20 -7.41
CA ALA A 73 -27.08 14.85 -8.35
C ALA A 73 -26.37 15.93 -9.17
N ASP A 74 -26.79 16.08 -10.42
CA ASP A 74 -26.54 17.27 -11.23
C ASP A 74 -27.78 18.16 -11.18
N VAL A 75 -27.67 19.32 -10.51
CA VAL A 75 -28.78 20.26 -10.35
C VAL A 75 -28.46 21.62 -10.98
N LYS A 76 -29.50 22.40 -11.23
CA LYS A 76 -29.37 23.81 -11.63
C LYS A 76 -29.88 24.68 -10.50
N LEU A 77 -28.96 25.29 -9.76
CA LEU A 77 -29.30 26.24 -8.71
C LEU A 77 -29.81 27.53 -9.35
N VAL A 78 -30.88 28.09 -8.81
CA VAL A 78 -31.45 29.35 -9.30
C VAL A 78 -31.10 30.45 -8.32
N PHE A 79 -30.15 31.29 -8.72
CA PHE A 79 -29.74 32.46 -7.94
C PHE A 79 -30.70 33.59 -8.24
N GLN A 80 -31.38 34.08 -7.20
CA GLN A 80 -32.16 35.29 -7.26
C GLN A 80 -31.22 36.46 -6.94
N LEU A 81 -31.01 37.32 -7.93
CA LEU A 81 -30.12 38.48 -7.86
C LEU A 81 -30.95 39.76 -7.88
N LEU A 82 -30.54 40.74 -7.08
CA LEU A 82 -30.99 42.12 -7.18
C LEU A 82 -29.87 42.94 -7.81
N VAL A 83 -30.11 43.46 -9.01
CA VAL A 83 -29.16 44.30 -9.77
C VAL A 83 -29.70 45.72 -9.75
N ALA A 84 -29.06 46.62 -8.99
CA ALA A 84 -29.50 48.00 -8.83
C ALA A 84 -31.00 48.14 -8.45
N GLY A 85 -31.52 47.20 -7.66
CA GLY A 85 -32.91 47.18 -7.20
C GLY A 85 -33.90 46.41 -8.09
N GLU A 86 -33.49 45.93 -9.27
CA GLU A 86 -34.34 45.08 -10.10
C GLU A 86 -33.96 43.59 -10.00
N ALA A 87 -34.97 42.72 -9.94
CA ALA A 87 -34.78 41.28 -9.87
C ALA A 87 -34.24 40.69 -11.19
N MET A 88 -33.41 39.67 -11.04
CA MET A 88 -32.82 38.84 -12.09
C MET A 88 -32.69 37.41 -11.55
N GLU A 89 -32.93 36.43 -12.40
CA GLU A 89 -32.58 35.03 -12.10
C GLU A 89 -31.35 34.62 -12.88
N LYS A 90 -30.46 33.85 -12.25
CA LYS A 90 -29.33 33.21 -12.91
C LYS A 90 -29.27 31.74 -12.54
N LYS A 91 -29.26 30.87 -13.54
CA LYS A 91 -29.16 29.41 -13.34
C LYS A 91 -27.70 28.99 -13.40
N ILE A 92 -27.24 28.30 -12.36
CA ILE A 92 -25.86 27.84 -12.22
C ILE A 92 -25.86 26.32 -12.10
N PRO A 93 -25.15 25.60 -12.98
CA PRO A 93 -24.99 24.16 -12.84
C PRO A 93 -24.19 23.84 -11.58
N PHE A 94 -24.62 22.84 -10.84
CA PHE A 94 -23.98 22.40 -9.61
C PHE A 94 -24.03 20.89 -9.52
N ALA A 95 -22.88 20.26 -9.30
CA ALA A 95 -22.77 18.82 -9.15
C ALA A 95 -22.46 18.44 -7.71
N VAL A 96 -23.21 17.45 -7.21
CA VAL A 96 -22.89 16.70 -6.01
C VAL A 96 -22.38 15.34 -6.45
N ASN A 97 -21.08 15.12 -6.29
CA ASN A 97 -20.44 13.84 -6.59
C ASN A 97 -20.85 12.79 -5.54
N PRO A 98 -21.01 11.51 -5.93
CA PRO A 98 -21.16 10.43 -4.95
C PRO A 98 -19.93 10.34 -4.05
N ASP A 99 -20.09 9.75 -2.86
CA ASP A 99 -18.95 9.37 -2.03
C ASP A 99 -18.10 8.35 -2.81
N PRO A 100 -16.81 8.62 -3.10
CA PRO A 100 -15.93 7.66 -3.76
C PRO A 100 -15.95 6.28 -3.11
N ARG A 101 -16.13 6.19 -1.78
CA ARG A 101 -16.22 4.89 -1.06
C ARG A 101 -17.43 4.08 -1.48
N SER A 102 -18.57 4.72 -1.75
CA SER A 102 -19.81 4.04 -2.15
C SER A 102 -19.78 3.46 -3.56
N LEU A 103 -18.79 3.83 -4.37
CA LEU A 103 -18.64 3.33 -5.75
C LEU A 103 -17.99 1.94 -5.79
N TRP A 104 -17.26 1.57 -4.72
CA TRP A 104 -16.55 0.30 -4.65
C TRP A 104 -17.51 -0.84 -4.32
N LYS A 105 -17.40 -1.92 -5.10
CA LYS A 105 -18.11 -3.17 -4.90
C LYS A 105 -17.15 -4.23 -4.38
N THR A 106 -17.69 -5.23 -3.70
CA THR A 106 -16.98 -6.44 -3.33
C THR A 106 -17.68 -7.60 -4.02
N LEU A 107 -17.21 -7.95 -5.21
CA LEU A 107 -17.68 -9.12 -5.96
C LEU A 107 -16.85 -10.34 -5.53
N ASP A 108 -17.51 -11.49 -5.44
CA ASP A 108 -16.84 -12.75 -5.10
C ASP A 108 -15.83 -13.12 -6.20
N SER A 109 -14.66 -13.63 -5.78
CA SER A 109 -13.70 -14.26 -6.69
C SER A 109 -14.24 -15.60 -7.19
N ASP A 110 -13.88 -16.04 -8.39
CA ASP A 110 -14.27 -17.36 -8.90
C ASP A 110 -13.54 -18.50 -8.17
N GLN A 111 -14.22 -19.15 -7.23
CA GLN A 111 -13.64 -20.27 -6.46
C GLN A 111 -13.43 -21.54 -7.29
N ASN A 112 -13.92 -21.61 -8.53
CA ASN A 112 -13.68 -22.75 -9.42
C ASN A 112 -12.43 -22.57 -10.29
N ASP A 113 -11.78 -21.42 -10.24
CA ASP A 113 -10.52 -21.18 -10.93
C ASP A 113 -9.45 -22.15 -10.40
N PRO A 114 -8.66 -22.81 -11.28
CA PRO A 114 -7.69 -23.83 -10.89
C PRO A 114 -6.58 -23.30 -9.97
N TRP A 115 -6.35 -21.99 -9.99
CA TRP A 115 -5.34 -21.30 -9.22
C TRP A 115 -5.94 -20.41 -8.14
N TRP A 116 -7.23 -20.56 -7.84
CA TRP A 116 -7.88 -19.78 -6.79
C TRP A 116 -7.11 -19.91 -5.46
N LYS A 117 -6.95 -18.78 -4.78
CA LYS A 117 -6.50 -18.70 -3.39
C LYS A 117 -7.48 -17.83 -2.62
N ALA A 118 -7.60 -18.09 -1.32
CA ALA A 118 -8.50 -17.34 -0.45
C ALA A 118 -8.21 -15.83 -0.52
N ASP A 119 -9.26 -15.01 -0.62
CA ASP A 119 -9.16 -13.55 -0.70
C ASP A 119 -8.46 -12.92 0.50
N GLU A 120 -8.55 -13.56 1.65
CA GLU A 120 -7.94 -13.12 2.90
C GLU A 120 -7.30 -14.33 3.59
N VAL A 121 -6.05 -14.18 4.02
CA VAL A 121 -5.37 -15.12 4.91
C VAL A 121 -4.60 -14.34 5.97
N HIS A 122 -4.53 -14.87 7.18
CA HIS A 122 -3.73 -14.31 8.24
C HIS A 122 -3.15 -15.42 9.13
N THR A 123 -2.00 -15.14 9.74
CA THR A 123 -1.27 -16.11 10.55
C THR A 123 -0.60 -15.41 11.72
N GLN A 124 -0.59 -16.08 12.87
CA GLN A 124 0.19 -15.67 14.03
C GLN A 124 0.93 -16.88 14.58
N GLN A 125 2.21 -16.72 14.91
CA GLN A 125 3.01 -17.77 15.52
C GLN A 125 4.11 -17.20 16.43
N PRO A 126 4.55 -17.95 17.45
CA PRO A 126 5.74 -17.60 18.23
C PRO A 126 6.98 -17.50 17.34
N PHE A 127 7.91 -16.60 17.70
CA PHE A 127 9.13 -16.35 16.94
C PHE A 127 10.32 -16.12 17.87
N GLY A 128 10.93 -17.20 18.38
CA GLY A 128 11.95 -17.09 19.42
C GLY A 128 11.37 -16.43 20.69
N ASN A 129 11.98 -15.34 21.15
CA ASN A 129 11.43 -14.48 22.22
C ASN A 129 10.48 -13.37 21.73
N LYS A 130 10.16 -13.33 20.44
CA LYS A 130 9.27 -12.39 19.75
C LYS A 130 7.99 -13.10 19.25
N GLN A 131 7.11 -12.35 18.59
CA GLN A 131 5.95 -12.88 17.86
C GLN A 131 6.06 -12.55 16.38
N LEU A 132 5.52 -13.42 15.54
CA LEU A 132 5.29 -13.16 14.11
C LEU A 132 3.80 -13.08 13.86
N VAL A 133 3.37 -12.02 13.17
CA VAL A 133 2.03 -11.88 12.62
C VAL A 133 2.12 -11.55 11.14
N ALA A 134 1.25 -12.15 10.33
CA ALA A 134 1.16 -11.92 8.91
C ALA A 134 -0.30 -11.85 8.46
N ALA A 135 -0.60 -11.03 7.47
CA ALA A 135 -1.86 -11.06 6.75
C ALA A 135 -1.63 -10.73 5.28
N SER A 136 -2.53 -11.23 4.42
CA SER A 136 -2.59 -10.91 3.01
C SER A 136 -4.05 -10.83 2.58
N LYS A 137 -4.45 -9.69 2.02
CA LYS A 137 -5.85 -9.35 1.76
C LYS A 137 -6.03 -8.80 0.36
N ARG A 138 -7.07 -9.27 -0.32
CA ARG A 138 -7.49 -8.81 -1.65
C ARG A 138 -7.81 -7.31 -1.62
N GLY A 139 -7.22 -6.60 -2.56
CA GLY A 139 -7.37 -5.19 -2.80
C GLY A 139 -8.75 -4.84 -3.34
N ARG A 140 -9.11 -3.56 -3.16
CA ARG A 140 -10.40 -3.03 -3.63
C ARG A 140 -10.50 -3.04 -5.15
N ALA A 141 -9.39 -2.79 -5.85
CA ALA A 141 -9.31 -2.84 -7.30
C ALA A 141 -9.75 -4.20 -7.85
N HIS A 142 -9.20 -5.28 -7.29
CA HIS A 142 -9.54 -6.65 -7.67
C HIS A 142 -10.97 -7.02 -7.24
N ALA A 143 -11.35 -6.71 -5.99
CA ALA A 143 -12.68 -7.02 -5.48
C ALA A 143 -13.82 -6.34 -6.28
N ASN A 144 -13.60 -5.13 -6.81
CA ASN A 144 -14.60 -4.38 -7.57
C ASN A 144 -15.04 -5.05 -8.88
N ILE A 145 -14.16 -5.88 -9.44
CA ILE A 145 -14.39 -6.59 -10.71
C ILE A 145 -14.40 -8.11 -10.55
N GLY A 146 -14.43 -8.61 -9.31
CA GLY A 146 -14.45 -10.06 -9.02
C GLY A 146 -13.14 -10.78 -9.34
N LYS A 147 -12.03 -10.05 -9.45
CA LYS A 147 -10.68 -10.63 -9.57
C LYS A 147 -10.19 -11.13 -8.20
N PHE A 148 -9.06 -11.80 -8.20
CA PHE A 148 -8.51 -12.51 -7.05
C PHE A 148 -7.53 -11.62 -6.30
N ARG A 149 -7.09 -12.09 -5.14
CA ARG A 149 -5.81 -11.63 -4.59
C ARG A 149 -4.69 -12.22 -5.45
N GLU A 150 -3.78 -11.39 -5.94
CA GLU A 150 -2.53 -11.69 -6.63
C GLU A 150 -1.35 -11.76 -5.65
N ASP A 151 -1.40 -11.07 -4.51
CA ASP A 151 -0.41 -11.13 -3.40
C ASP A 151 -0.31 -12.50 -2.68
N HIS A 152 0.88 -12.87 -2.19
CA HIS A 152 1.11 -14.07 -1.37
C HIS A 152 2.22 -13.89 -0.31
N TYR A 153 2.11 -14.60 0.81
CA TYR A 153 3.24 -14.85 1.71
C TYR A 153 3.38 -16.32 2.03
N ALA A 154 4.60 -16.74 2.35
CA ALA A 154 4.90 -18.09 2.83
C ALA A 154 5.84 -18.03 4.04
N LEU A 155 5.60 -18.92 5.00
CA LEU A 155 6.37 -19.04 6.24
C LEU A 155 6.91 -20.46 6.40
N GLY A 156 8.13 -20.59 6.88
CA GLY A 156 8.77 -21.87 7.16
C GLY A 156 9.75 -21.79 8.31
N ASN A 157 10.09 -22.94 8.87
CA ASN A 157 11.20 -23.09 9.79
C ASN A 157 11.94 -24.39 9.53
N THR A 158 13.21 -24.42 9.94
CA THR A 158 14.11 -25.57 9.78
C THR A 158 14.14 -26.46 11.03
N GLY A 159 13.08 -26.45 11.83
CA GLY A 159 12.98 -27.27 13.04
C GLY A 159 14.19 -27.12 13.97
N ALA A 160 14.96 -28.20 14.12
CA ALA A 160 16.11 -28.26 15.02
C ALA A 160 17.25 -27.27 14.67
N GLN A 161 17.38 -26.84 13.41
CA GLN A 161 18.37 -25.83 13.04
C GLN A 161 17.95 -24.42 13.46
N GLY A 162 16.67 -24.20 13.79
CA GLY A 162 16.19 -22.96 14.42
C GLY A 162 16.14 -21.72 13.51
N TRP A 163 16.24 -21.89 12.20
CA TRP A 163 16.07 -20.80 11.24
C TRP A 163 14.61 -20.66 10.83
N ASN A 164 14.16 -19.42 10.68
CA ASN A 164 12.85 -19.09 10.13
C ASN A 164 13.02 -18.47 8.74
N ILE A 165 12.09 -18.81 7.85
CA ILE A 165 12.10 -18.41 6.45
C ILE A 165 10.77 -17.72 6.16
N ILE A 166 10.84 -16.51 5.64
CA ILE A 166 9.68 -15.66 5.36
C ILE A 166 9.82 -15.17 3.94
N ALA A 167 8.79 -15.36 3.14
CA ALA A 167 8.70 -14.82 1.78
C ALA A 167 7.42 -14.02 1.61
N VAL A 168 7.53 -12.82 1.04
CA VAL A 168 6.42 -12.01 0.55
C VAL A 168 6.60 -11.86 -0.95
N SER A 169 5.51 -11.98 -1.71
CA SER A 169 5.53 -11.91 -3.16
C SER A 169 4.25 -11.25 -3.64
N ASP A 170 4.40 -10.17 -4.39
CA ASP A 170 3.33 -9.52 -5.13
C ASP A 170 3.30 -10.02 -6.57
N GLY A 171 2.11 -10.35 -7.06
CA GLY A 171 1.88 -10.81 -8.41
C GLY A 171 1.54 -9.64 -9.32
N ALA A 172 2.28 -9.46 -10.41
CA ALA A 172 2.06 -8.35 -11.33
C ALA A 172 0.62 -8.32 -11.88
N GLY A 173 -0.11 -7.23 -11.67
CA GLY A 173 -1.47 -7.08 -12.21
C GLY A 173 -1.56 -7.12 -13.76
N SER A 174 -0.43 -7.02 -14.45
CA SER A 174 -0.30 -7.14 -15.90
C SER A 174 -0.17 -8.58 -16.40
N ALA A 175 0.15 -9.54 -15.54
CA ALA A 175 0.42 -10.93 -15.92
C ALA A 175 -0.79 -11.84 -15.65
N ALA A 176 -1.08 -12.74 -16.59
CA ALA A 176 -2.33 -13.53 -16.58
C ALA A 176 -2.40 -14.57 -15.45
N LEU A 177 -1.25 -15.06 -14.98
CA LEU A 177 -1.10 -16.09 -13.96
C LEU A 177 -0.35 -15.57 -12.73
N SER A 178 -0.34 -14.26 -12.48
CA SER A 178 0.45 -13.64 -11.41
C SER A 178 0.13 -14.17 -10.01
N ARG A 179 -1.14 -14.50 -9.71
CA ARG A 179 -1.56 -15.19 -8.48
C ARG A 179 -0.85 -16.53 -8.28
N LEU A 180 -0.69 -17.29 -9.35
CA LEU A 180 0.05 -18.54 -9.33
C LEU A 180 1.55 -18.25 -9.22
N GLY A 181 2.05 -17.27 -9.97
CA GLY A 181 3.43 -16.79 -9.91
C GLY A 181 3.86 -16.46 -8.48
N SER A 182 3.15 -15.56 -7.80
CA SER A 182 3.50 -15.12 -6.44
C SER A 182 3.45 -16.26 -5.42
N LYS A 183 2.46 -17.15 -5.55
CA LYS A 183 2.36 -18.36 -4.72
C LYS A 183 3.58 -19.25 -4.89
N ILE A 184 3.92 -19.60 -6.14
CA ILE A 184 5.03 -20.50 -6.45
C ILE A 184 6.36 -19.88 -6.05
N VAL A 185 6.53 -18.58 -6.26
CA VAL A 185 7.72 -17.82 -5.85
C VAL A 185 7.97 -17.93 -4.34
N ALA A 186 6.95 -17.63 -3.54
CA ALA A 186 7.09 -17.67 -2.10
C ALA A 186 7.23 -19.11 -1.56
N GLU A 187 6.36 -20.04 -1.99
CA GLU A 187 6.32 -21.40 -1.47
C GLU A 187 7.54 -22.25 -1.88
N THR A 188 8.03 -22.09 -3.12
CA THR A 188 9.21 -22.82 -3.60
C THR A 188 10.45 -22.41 -2.84
N THR A 189 10.66 -21.11 -2.64
CA THR A 189 11.83 -20.60 -1.94
C THR A 189 11.86 -21.06 -0.48
N VAL A 190 10.69 -21.00 0.20
CA VAL A 190 10.55 -21.53 1.56
C VAL A 190 10.81 -23.02 1.60
N SER A 191 10.23 -23.80 0.68
CA SER A 191 10.38 -25.26 0.65
C SER A 191 11.82 -25.69 0.40
N HIS A 192 12.48 -25.07 -0.58
CA HIS A 192 13.89 -25.36 -0.90
C HIS A 192 14.80 -25.16 0.32
N LEU A 193 14.67 -24.02 1.00
CA LEU A 193 15.47 -23.74 2.19
C LEU A 193 15.17 -24.75 3.31
N LYS A 194 13.91 -25.09 3.56
CA LYS A 194 13.54 -26.11 4.57
C LYS A 194 14.15 -27.48 4.31
N GLU A 195 14.38 -27.84 3.05
CA GLU A 195 14.89 -29.14 2.63
C GLU A 195 16.43 -29.23 2.63
N LEU A 196 17.13 -28.11 2.86
CA LEU A 196 18.58 -28.11 2.97
C LEU A 196 19.06 -28.98 4.15
N PRO A 197 20.18 -29.70 3.99
CA PRO A 197 20.70 -30.55 5.06
C PRO A 197 21.19 -29.72 6.25
N ALA A 198 21.15 -30.30 7.45
CA ALA A 198 21.65 -29.64 8.67
C ALA A 198 23.08 -29.11 8.53
N SER A 199 23.95 -29.83 7.81
CA SER A 199 25.33 -29.42 7.54
C SER A 199 25.45 -28.10 6.76
N ALA A 200 24.47 -27.74 5.93
CA ALA A 200 24.45 -26.45 5.25
C ALA A 200 24.25 -25.30 6.25
N TYR A 201 23.33 -25.48 7.20
CA TYR A 201 23.08 -24.51 8.28
C TYR A 201 24.23 -24.43 9.28
N GLU A 202 24.85 -25.56 9.63
CA GLU A 202 26.06 -25.59 10.47
C GLU A 202 27.21 -24.82 9.81
N ALA A 203 27.41 -24.99 8.50
CA ALA A 203 28.40 -24.24 7.74
C ALA A 203 28.09 -22.74 7.68
N LEU A 204 26.83 -22.36 7.46
CA LEU A 204 26.39 -20.97 7.50
C LEU A 204 26.67 -20.34 8.86
N GLU A 205 26.32 -21.02 9.95
CA GLU A 205 26.54 -20.53 11.30
C GLU A 205 28.03 -20.39 11.64
N ALA A 206 28.87 -21.32 11.18
CA ALA A 206 30.32 -21.21 11.33
C ALA A 206 30.87 -19.98 10.59
N GLN A 207 30.39 -19.72 9.36
CA GLN A 207 30.78 -18.53 8.59
C GLN A 207 30.35 -17.24 9.29
N LEU A 208 29.10 -17.15 9.75
CA LEU A 208 28.59 -15.97 10.46
C LEU A 208 29.37 -15.69 11.75
N LYS A 209 29.72 -16.73 12.52
CA LYS A 209 30.55 -16.60 13.72
C LYS A 209 31.96 -16.11 13.41
N MET A 210 32.56 -16.58 12.33
CA MET A 210 33.91 -16.18 11.91
C MET A 210 33.98 -14.72 11.42
N THR A 211 32.90 -14.21 10.81
CA THR A 211 32.85 -12.81 10.33
C THR A 211 32.72 -11.80 11.48
N GLY A 212 32.27 -12.23 12.66
CA GLY A 212 32.28 -11.47 13.92
C GLY A 212 31.23 -10.36 14.04
N HIS A 213 31.03 -9.87 15.27
CA HIS A 213 30.26 -8.68 15.63
C HIS A 213 31.17 -7.45 15.63
N SER A 214 31.44 -6.81 14.49
CA SER A 214 32.19 -5.54 14.53
C SER A 214 31.25 -4.39 14.93
N VAL A 215 31.39 -3.92 16.17
CA VAL A 215 30.63 -2.80 16.76
C VAL A 215 30.92 -1.45 16.07
N GLU A 216 31.86 -1.37 15.11
CA GLU A 216 32.34 -0.09 14.55
C GLU A 216 32.33 0.08 13.00
N LYS A 217 31.71 -0.83 12.22
CA LYS A 217 31.59 -0.86 10.72
C LYS A 217 32.71 -1.57 9.92
N PRO A 218 32.42 -2.16 8.74
CA PRO A 218 31.22 -2.95 8.43
C PRO A 218 31.57 -4.36 7.91
N ALA A 219 30.88 -5.36 8.46
CA ALA A 219 30.75 -6.71 7.91
C ALA A 219 29.80 -6.78 6.69
N GLU A 220 29.41 -5.63 6.10
CA GLU A 220 28.35 -5.57 5.10
C GLU A 220 28.72 -6.17 3.72
N PRO A 221 29.96 -6.06 3.21
CA PRO A 221 30.36 -6.78 2.00
C PRO A 221 30.54 -8.29 2.21
N GLU A 222 31.15 -8.69 3.34
CA GLU A 222 31.41 -10.12 3.62
C GLU A 222 30.14 -10.88 4.01
N LEU A 223 29.29 -10.29 4.87
CA LEU A 223 27.97 -10.88 5.19
C LEU A 223 27.09 -10.97 3.94
N ARG A 224 27.17 -10.00 3.03
CA ARG A 224 26.48 -10.07 1.74
C ARG A 224 26.98 -11.21 0.87
N LYS A 225 28.28 -11.49 0.85
CA LYS A 225 28.83 -12.67 0.15
C LYS A 225 28.31 -13.96 0.77
N ILE A 226 28.21 -14.03 2.10
CA ILE A 226 27.61 -15.18 2.80
C ILE A 226 26.13 -15.33 2.41
N ALA A 227 25.35 -14.25 2.44
CA ALA A 227 23.95 -14.25 2.03
C ALA A 227 23.77 -14.69 0.58
N ASN A 228 24.57 -14.14 -0.34
CA ASN A 228 24.59 -14.53 -1.75
C ASN A 228 24.91 -16.02 -1.89
N ALA A 229 26.03 -16.50 -1.33
CA ALA A 229 26.43 -17.89 -1.43
C ALA A 229 25.41 -18.87 -0.87
N PHE A 230 24.69 -18.49 0.20
CA PHE A 230 23.71 -19.36 0.85
C PHE A 230 22.34 -19.33 0.17
N LEU A 231 21.85 -18.15 -0.23
CA LEU A 231 20.49 -17.96 -0.77
C LEU A 231 20.42 -18.12 -2.29
N ALA A 232 21.49 -17.82 -3.04
CA ALA A 232 21.49 -17.89 -4.51
C ALA A 232 21.04 -19.25 -5.08
N PRO A 233 21.44 -20.41 -4.53
CA PRO A 233 20.96 -21.71 -5.03
C PRO A 233 19.43 -21.84 -5.01
N ALA A 234 18.77 -21.32 -3.96
CA ALA A 234 17.32 -21.33 -3.87
C ALA A 234 16.66 -20.45 -4.95
N ILE A 235 17.29 -19.33 -5.30
CA ILE A 235 16.79 -18.41 -6.33
C ILE A 235 16.95 -19.02 -7.73
N HIS A 236 18.07 -19.69 -7.99
CA HIS A 236 18.27 -20.39 -9.26
C HIS A 236 17.29 -21.56 -9.44
N GLU A 237 17.08 -22.36 -8.38
CA GLU A 237 16.07 -23.44 -8.40
C GLU A 237 14.66 -22.89 -8.61
N LEU A 238 14.33 -21.77 -7.97
CA LEU A 238 13.05 -21.09 -8.19
C LEU A 238 12.86 -20.73 -9.67
N HIS A 239 13.86 -20.13 -10.31
CA HIS A 239 13.76 -19.73 -11.71
C HIS A 239 13.51 -20.92 -12.64
N LEU A 240 14.27 -22.02 -12.47
CA LEU A 240 14.07 -23.25 -13.22
C LEU A 240 12.67 -23.85 -13.01
N ARG A 241 12.14 -23.75 -11.80
CA ARG A 241 10.80 -24.25 -11.48
C ARG A 241 9.70 -23.41 -12.11
N LEU A 242 9.88 -22.09 -12.19
CA LEU A 242 8.96 -21.19 -12.90
C LEU A 242 8.97 -21.48 -14.40
N GLU A 243 10.14 -21.67 -15.01
CA GLU A 243 10.26 -22.07 -16.42
C GLU A 243 9.57 -23.41 -16.69
N THR A 244 9.81 -24.41 -15.83
CA THR A 244 9.17 -25.72 -15.95
C THR A 244 7.65 -25.61 -15.82
N LEU A 245 7.17 -24.79 -14.89
CA LEU A 245 5.74 -24.58 -14.67
C LEU A 245 5.10 -23.87 -15.88
N ALA A 246 5.67 -22.77 -16.36
CA ALA A 246 5.18 -22.04 -17.53
C ALA A 246 5.05 -22.97 -18.74
N ASN A 247 6.10 -23.75 -19.03
CA ASN A 247 6.08 -24.74 -20.11
C ASN A 247 4.99 -25.82 -19.91
N SER A 248 4.77 -26.28 -18.67
CA SER A 248 3.73 -27.28 -18.38
C SER A 248 2.30 -26.75 -18.54
N LEU A 249 2.12 -25.43 -18.48
CA LEU A 249 0.85 -24.74 -18.61
C LEU A 249 0.61 -24.17 -20.01
N ASP A 250 1.56 -24.36 -20.95
CA ASP A 250 1.55 -23.71 -22.27
C ASP A 250 1.42 -22.18 -22.15
N ALA A 251 2.12 -21.60 -21.16
CA ALA A 251 2.11 -20.18 -20.83
C ALA A 251 3.52 -19.58 -20.98
N GLU A 252 3.58 -18.25 -21.13
CA GLU A 252 4.86 -17.55 -21.14
C GLU A 252 5.38 -17.38 -19.71
N LEU A 253 6.71 -17.36 -19.53
CA LEU A 253 7.29 -17.11 -18.20
C LEU A 253 6.83 -15.76 -17.62
N SER A 254 6.55 -14.77 -18.50
CA SER A 254 6.00 -13.47 -18.11
C SER A 254 4.58 -13.52 -17.57
N ASP A 255 3.81 -14.57 -17.86
CA ASP A 255 2.47 -14.74 -17.26
C ASP A 255 2.57 -15.03 -15.76
N LEU A 256 3.74 -15.45 -15.27
CA LEU A 256 4.03 -15.71 -13.85
C LEU A 256 4.79 -14.54 -13.18
N HIS A 257 4.82 -13.34 -13.77
CA HIS A 257 5.52 -12.20 -13.18
C HIS A 257 5.08 -11.95 -11.73
N ALA A 258 6.06 -12.04 -10.83
CA ALA A 258 5.90 -11.78 -9.42
C ALA A 258 7.22 -11.28 -8.80
N THR A 259 7.09 -10.47 -7.75
CA THR A 259 8.19 -9.98 -6.92
C THR A 259 8.61 -11.05 -5.92
N LEU A 260 9.74 -10.86 -5.24
CA LEU A 260 10.15 -11.70 -4.11
C LEU A 260 10.85 -10.82 -3.09
N ALA A 261 10.36 -10.79 -1.85
CA ALA A 261 11.08 -10.37 -0.68
C ALA A 261 11.29 -11.60 0.22
N LEU A 262 12.53 -12.07 0.34
CA LEU A 262 12.92 -13.25 1.11
C LEU A 262 13.73 -12.83 2.33
N CYS A 263 13.40 -13.40 3.49
CA CYS A 263 14.13 -13.24 4.74
C CYS A 263 14.37 -14.59 5.40
N LEU A 264 15.65 -14.89 5.69
CA LEU A 264 16.12 -16.00 6.48
C LEU A 264 16.68 -15.44 7.79
N ILE A 265 16.10 -15.82 8.92
CA ILE A 265 16.38 -15.18 10.22
C ILE A 265 16.44 -16.21 11.35
N LYS A 266 17.44 -16.04 12.23
CA LYS A 266 17.64 -16.88 13.42
C LYS A 266 18.11 -16.05 14.61
N GLN A 267 17.58 -16.40 15.79
CA GLN A 267 18.08 -15.93 17.07
C GLN A 267 19.26 -16.78 17.54
N PHE A 268 20.35 -16.11 17.93
CA PHE A 268 21.52 -16.64 18.63
C PHE A 268 21.59 -16.05 20.03
N GLU A 269 22.51 -16.54 20.87
CA GLU A 269 22.71 -16.00 22.23
C GLU A 269 23.13 -14.51 22.21
N GLU A 270 23.90 -14.09 21.20
CA GLU A 270 24.45 -12.73 21.07
C GLU A 270 23.60 -11.79 20.19
N GLY A 271 22.46 -12.28 19.66
CA GLY A 271 21.56 -11.46 18.86
C GLY A 271 20.85 -12.21 17.73
N TRP A 272 20.62 -11.54 16.61
CA TRP A 272 19.87 -12.02 15.46
C TRP A 272 20.71 -11.95 14.19
N ALA A 273 20.80 -13.05 13.46
CA ALA A 273 21.30 -13.02 12.09
C ALA A 273 20.13 -12.99 11.11
N ILE A 274 20.22 -12.10 10.13
CA ILE A 274 19.19 -11.83 9.14
C ILE A 274 19.86 -11.80 7.77
N LEU A 275 19.46 -12.70 6.87
CA LEU A 275 19.91 -12.77 5.49
C LEU A 275 18.71 -12.55 4.59
N THR A 276 18.84 -11.73 3.56
CA THR A 276 17.73 -11.37 2.68
C THR A 276 18.13 -11.44 1.21
N PHE A 277 17.12 -11.68 0.38
CA PHE A 277 17.18 -11.52 -1.07
C PHE A 277 15.91 -10.82 -1.54
N SER A 278 16.01 -9.92 -2.53
CA SER A 278 14.79 -9.42 -3.17
C SER A 278 14.87 -9.07 -4.65
N VAL A 279 13.70 -9.11 -5.28
CA VAL A 279 13.40 -8.61 -6.62
C VAL A 279 12.03 -7.94 -6.56
N GLY A 280 11.91 -6.75 -7.14
CA GLY A 280 10.70 -5.93 -7.09
C GLY A 280 10.76 -4.88 -5.97
N ASP A 281 9.58 -4.48 -5.51
CA ASP A 281 9.32 -3.28 -4.71
C ASP A 281 8.69 -3.61 -3.35
N CYS A 282 8.79 -4.84 -2.88
CA CYS A 282 8.40 -5.25 -1.52
C CYS A 282 9.53 -4.93 -0.50
N PRO A 283 9.41 -3.91 0.36
CA PRO A 283 10.46 -3.58 1.33
C PRO A 283 10.58 -4.60 2.46
N ILE A 284 11.82 -4.80 2.89
CA ILE A 284 12.20 -5.50 4.12
C ILE A 284 12.91 -4.49 5.02
N ALA A 285 12.29 -4.12 6.13
CA ALA A 285 12.82 -3.10 7.03
C ALA A 285 13.01 -3.63 8.45
N LEU A 286 14.09 -3.20 9.08
CA LEU A 286 14.45 -3.53 10.45
C LEU A 286 14.54 -2.25 11.28
N LEU A 287 13.67 -2.11 12.27
CA LEU A 287 13.71 -1.03 13.25
C LEU A 287 14.51 -1.47 14.46
N ASN A 288 15.48 -0.65 14.85
CA ASN A 288 16.24 -0.92 16.07
C ASN A 288 15.36 -0.86 17.33
N SER A 289 15.91 -1.30 18.47
CA SER A 289 15.14 -1.41 19.73
C SER A 289 14.57 -0.09 20.24
N ASP A 290 15.20 1.04 19.91
CA ASP A 290 14.75 2.38 20.30
C ASP A 290 13.79 3.02 19.28
N LYS A 291 13.51 2.33 18.15
CA LYS A 291 12.67 2.79 17.03
C LYS A 291 13.13 4.14 16.44
N ASN A 292 14.40 4.50 16.60
CA ASN A 292 14.98 5.76 16.12
C ASN A 292 15.87 5.57 14.88
N GLU A 293 16.17 4.33 14.50
CA GLU A 293 16.90 3.97 13.28
C GLU A 293 16.18 2.85 12.53
N VAL A 294 16.26 2.91 11.21
CA VAL A 294 15.72 1.90 10.30
C VAL A 294 16.83 1.44 9.37
N ALA A 295 17.02 0.13 9.26
CA ALA A 295 17.85 -0.49 8.26
C ALA A 295 16.96 -1.15 7.19
N LEU A 296 17.05 -0.69 5.95
CA LEU A 296 16.49 -1.40 4.81
C LEU A 296 17.39 -2.58 4.46
N LEU A 297 16.81 -3.76 4.40
CA LEU A 297 17.49 -5.02 4.14
C LEU A 297 17.37 -5.44 2.68
N ASN A 298 16.87 -4.56 1.82
CA ASN A 298 16.89 -4.75 0.39
C ASN A 298 16.90 -3.43 -0.38
N TRP A 299 17.36 -3.52 -1.62
CA TRP A 299 17.16 -2.49 -2.62
C TRP A 299 15.86 -2.79 -3.38
N LEU A 300 15.08 -1.76 -3.67
CA LEU A 300 13.81 -1.87 -4.38
C LEU A 300 13.99 -1.51 -5.85
N ASP A 301 13.46 -2.34 -6.74
CA ASP A 301 13.37 -2.09 -8.17
C ASP A 301 12.31 -0.99 -8.45
N THR A 302 12.61 0.24 -8.04
CA THR A 302 11.77 1.45 -8.21
C THR A 302 12.65 2.57 -8.78
N GLY A 303 12.10 3.48 -9.60
CA GLY A 303 12.93 4.55 -10.16
C GLY A 303 12.16 5.81 -10.56
N GLU A 304 12.79 6.97 -10.30
CA GLU A 304 12.43 8.28 -10.91
C GLU A 304 12.89 8.37 -12.39
N TYR A 305 13.74 7.46 -12.88
CA TYR A 305 14.24 7.42 -14.27
C TYR A 305 14.35 6.00 -14.86
N GLY A 306 13.55 5.04 -14.38
CA GLY A 306 13.70 3.61 -14.73
C GLY A 306 12.44 2.73 -14.77
N GLY A 307 11.25 3.32 -14.67
CA GLY A 307 10.02 2.90 -15.36
C GLY A 307 9.57 1.42 -15.45
N ALA A 308 9.77 0.57 -14.43
CA ALA A 308 8.90 -0.59 -14.13
C ALA A 308 9.47 -1.43 -12.97
N THR A 309 8.59 -1.99 -12.14
CA THR A 309 8.92 -3.07 -11.20
C THR A 309 9.53 -4.24 -11.97
N ARG A 310 10.63 -4.81 -11.45
CA ARG A 310 11.24 -6.04 -11.99
C ARG A 310 10.69 -7.27 -11.29
N PHE A 311 10.67 -8.39 -12.00
CA PHE A 311 10.09 -9.65 -11.52
C PHE A 311 11.13 -10.77 -11.51
N VAL A 312 10.94 -11.78 -10.65
CA VAL A 312 11.91 -12.88 -10.47
C VAL A 312 12.06 -13.79 -11.71
N THR A 313 11.11 -13.67 -12.63
CA THR A 313 11.06 -14.31 -13.94
C THR A 313 11.93 -13.61 -14.99
N MET A 314 12.38 -12.38 -14.77
CA MET A 314 13.18 -11.62 -15.73
C MET A 314 14.64 -12.06 -15.68
N PRO A 315 15.26 -12.49 -16.80
CA PRO A 315 16.62 -13.00 -16.80
C PRO A 315 17.65 -11.94 -16.38
N GLU A 316 17.38 -10.66 -16.63
CA GLU A 316 18.27 -9.53 -16.33
C GLU A 316 18.56 -9.38 -14.84
N ILE A 317 17.69 -9.91 -13.95
CA ILE A 317 17.92 -9.84 -12.50
C ILE A 317 19.12 -10.69 -12.07
N PHE A 318 19.52 -11.67 -12.88
CA PHE A 318 20.65 -12.59 -12.64
C PHE A 318 21.96 -12.05 -13.20
N GLU A 319 21.95 -10.92 -13.90
CA GLU A 319 23.14 -10.30 -14.46
C GLU A 319 23.93 -9.52 -13.39
N GLN A 320 25.25 -9.46 -13.54
CA GLN A 320 26.13 -8.67 -12.67
C GLN A 320 26.24 -7.23 -13.19
N PRO A 321 26.34 -6.20 -12.30
CA PRO A 321 26.47 -6.29 -10.85
C PRO A 321 25.14 -6.40 -10.09
N ASP A 322 24.00 -6.28 -10.77
CA ASP A 322 22.66 -6.20 -10.19
C ASP A 322 22.38 -7.39 -9.26
N TYR A 323 22.71 -8.62 -9.66
CA TYR A 323 22.41 -9.82 -8.90
C TYR A 323 22.99 -9.80 -7.47
N SER A 324 24.26 -9.43 -7.29
CA SER A 324 24.86 -9.43 -5.95
C SER A 324 24.30 -8.31 -5.05
N SER A 325 23.78 -7.24 -5.62
CA SER A 325 23.21 -6.12 -4.87
C SER A 325 21.84 -6.45 -4.24
N ARG A 326 21.17 -7.49 -4.77
CA ARG A 326 19.87 -8.00 -4.30
C ARG A 326 19.94 -8.76 -2.98
N PHE A 327 21.14 -9.14 -2.55
CA PHE A 327 21.37 -9.80 -1.27
C PHE A 327 21.78 -8.80 -0.20
N SER A 328 21.31 -9.02 1.03
CA SER A 328 21.79 -8.29 2.20
C SER A 328 21.91 -9.23 3.40
N ALA A 329 22.70 -8.82 4.38
CA ALA A 329 22.74 -9.49 5.66
C ALA A 329 23.10 -8.53 6.79
N ARG A 330 22.51 -8.78 7.95
CA ARG A 330 22.76 -8.04 9.19
C ARG A 330 22.85 -9.01 10.36
N ILE A 331 23.71 -8.66 11.31
CA ILE A 331 23.72 -9.24 12.65
C ILE A 331 23.46 -8.09 13.61
N VAL A 332 22.41 -8.20 14.42
CA VAL A 332 22.01 -7.16 15.39
C VAL A 332 21.79 -7.77 16.77
N PRO A 333 22.13 -7.07 17.87
CA PRO A 333 21.88 -7.61 19.21
C PRO A 333 20.38 -7.80 19.49
N ASP A 334 19.53 -6.85 19.08
CA ASP A 334 18.07 -6.97 19.14
C ASP A 334 17.41 -5.93 18.20
N PHE A 335 16.09 -6.02 18.02
CA PHE A 335 15.29 -5.09 17.23
C PHE A 335 13.86 -4.97 17.76
N SER A 336 13.17 -3.85 17.49
CA SER A 336 11.75 -3.70 17.84
C SER A 336 10.83 -4.29 16.78
N TYR A 337 11.12 -4.07 15.50
CA TYR A 337 10.29 -4.61 14.42
C TYR A 337 11.14 -5.06 13.23
N LEU A 338 10.79 -6.19 12.65
CA LEU A 338 11.11 -6.53 11.26
C LEU A 338 9.79 -6.56 10.49
N MET A 339 9.68 -5.74 9.45
CA MET A 339 8.48 -5.64 8.64
C MET A 339 8.78 -5.95 7.17
N MET A 340 7.93 -6.76 6.55
CA MET A 340 7.94 -7.07 5.11
C MET A 340 6.56 -6.80 4.55
N MET A 341 6.45 -6.08 3.43
CA MET A 341 5.15 -5.71 2.88
C MET A 341 5.14 -5.63 1.35
N SER A 342 3.96 -5.75 0.75
CA SER A 342 3.73 -5.42 -0.65
C SER A 342 3.53 -3.91 -0.86
N ASP A 343 3.52 -3.49 -2.12
CA ASP A 343 3.29 -2.11 -2.55
C ASP A 343 1.94 -1.56 -2.10
N GLY A 344 0.88 -2.38 -2.04
CA GLY A 344 -0.43 -1.93 -1.56
C GLY A 344 -0.48 -1.47 -0.09
N ILE A 345 0.55 -1.79 0.71
CA ILE A 345 0.80 -1.14 2.01
C ILE A 345 1.81 0.00 1.87
N TYR A 346 2.95 -0.27 1.21
CA TYR A 346 4.07 0.66 1.11
C TYR A 346 3.67 1.98 0.43
N ASP A 347 3.02 1.94 -0.74
CA ASP A 347 2.59 3.15 -1.48
C ASP A 347 1.61 3.99 -0.66
N ALA A 348 0.74 3.32 0.11
CA ALA A 348 -0.27 4.00 0.89
C ALA A 348 0.26 4.65 2.19
N LYS A 349 1.36 4.15 2.75
CA LYS A 349 1.88 4.56 4.06
C LYS A 349 3.19 5.34 3.98
N PHE A 350 3.96 5.15 2.89
CA PHE A 350 5.24 5.80 2.68
C PHE A 350 5.30 6.63 1.39
N GLU A 351 4.46 6.36 0.39
CA GLU A 351 4.36 7.08 -0.90
C GLU A 351 5.60 6.98 -1.82
N THR A 352 6.82 7.02 -1.27
CA THR A 352 8.07 6.98 -2.03
C THR A 352 9.12 6.12 -1.33
N THR A 353 10.08 5.59 -2.09
CA THR A 353 11.15 4.76 -1.51
C THR A 353 12.11 5.56 -0.66
N PHE A 354 12.24 6.86 -0.89
CA PHE A 354 13.00 7.77 -0.02
C PHE A 354 12.45 7.77 1.41
N ASN A 355 11.12 7.69 1.55
CA ASN A 355 10.44 7.73 2.83
C ASN A 355 10.65 6.46 3.67
N LEU A 356 10.99 5.32 3.04
CA LEU A 356 11.32 4.08 3.75
C LEU A 356 12.59 4.19 4.62
N ALA A 357 13.47 5.14 4.32
CA ALA A 357 14.67 5.39 5.13
C ALA A 357 14.40 6.30 6.35
N GLN A 358 13.15 6.74 6.58
CA GLN A 358 12.81 7.75 7.59
C GLN A 358 12.16 7.10 8.83
N PRO A 359 12.86 7.00 9.99
CA PRO A 359 12.31 6.40 11.21
C PRO A 359 10.99 7.03 11.69
N ALA A 360 10.80 8.33 11.46
CA ALA A 360 9.57 9.03 11.80
C ALA A 360 8.33 8.47 11.10
N LEU A 361 8.46 8.02 9.84
CA LEU A 361 7.34 7.46 9.08
C LEU A 361 7.01 6.03 9.51
N TRP A 362 8.02 5.25 9.90
CA TRP A 362 7.80 3.94 10.53
C TRP A 362 7.10 4.07 11.88
N ASN A 363 7.49 5.04 12.70
CA ASN A 363 6.79 5.32 13.96
C ASN A 363 5.35 5.77 13.72
N ARG A 364 5.06 6.50 12.63
CA ARG A 364 3.69 6.81 12.20
C ARG A 364 2.92 5.55 11.81
N LEU A 365 3.52 4.63 11.05
CA LEU A 365 2.90 3.34 10.73
C LEU A 365 2.59 2.52 12.00
N ILE A 366 3.51 2.50 12.96
CA ILE A 366 3.31 1.80 14.24
C ILE A 366 2.17 2.45 15.03
N ALA A 367 2.14 3.78 15.15
CA ALA A 367 1.04 4.49 15.81
C ALA A 367 -0.31 4.20 15.12
N ASP A 368 -0.32 4.19 13.78
CA ASP A 368 -1.49 3.84 12.97
C ASP A 368 -1.95 2.40 13.24
N LEU A 369 -1.04 1.41 13.30
CA LEU A 369 -1.35 0.03 13.71
C LEU A 369 -1.84 -0.04 15.17
N GLU A 370 -1.36 0.83 16.05
CA GLU A 370 -1.72 0.90 17.47
C GLU A 370 -3.01 1.70 17.75
N GLY A 371 -3.68 2.21 16.71
CA GLY A 371 -5.00 2.85 16.81
C GLY A 371 -5.06 4.33 16.44
N ASP A 372 -3.95 4.96 16.05
CA ASP A 372 -3.92 6.34 15.51
C ASP A 372 -4.33 6.36 14.03
N ASN A 373 -5.52 5.83 13.73
CA ASN A 373 -6.12 5.82 12.41
C ASN A 373 -7.61 6.23 12.46
N PRO A 374 -8.16 6.79 11.37
CA PRO A 374 -9.55 7.28 11.35
C PRO A 374 -10.60 6.22 11.66
N GLU A 375 -10.31 4.95 11.34
CA GLU A 375 -11.19 3.81 11.54
C GLU A 375 -11.16 3.26 12.98
N GLY A 376 -10.20 3.67 13.81
CA GLY A 376 -10.03 3.22 15.20
C GLY A 376 -9.61 1.75 15.33
N HIS A 377 -9.09 1.13 14.27
CA HIS A 377 -8.59 -0.24 14.30
C HIS A 377 -7.29 -0.33 15.11
N GLN A 378 -7.18 -1.27 16.04
CA GLN A 378 -6.01 -1.37 16.91
C GLN A 378 -5.47 -2.80 16.94
N LEU A 379 -4.20 -2.95 16.62
CA LEU A 379 -3.42 -4.15 16.87
C LEU A 379 -2.79 -4.06 18.26
N LYS A 380 -3.29 -4.85 19.20
CA LYS A 380 -2.66 -4.99 20.52
C LYS A 380 -1.49 -5.97 20.41
N MET A 381 -0.36 -5.49 19.87
CA MET A 381 0.89 -6.23 19.69
C MET A 381 1.57 -6.53 21.04
N GLN A 382 0.97 -7.41 21.83
CA GLN A 382 1.45 -7.87 23.12
C GLN A 382 1.68 -9.38 23.07
N ASN A 383 2.76 -9.86 23.67
CA ASN A 383 3.06 -11.28 23.73
C ASN A 383 1.89 -12.07 24.32
N GLY A 384 1.42 -13.08 23.59
CA GLY A 384 0.34 -13.97 24.01
C GLY A 384 -1.08 -13.51 23.66
N ASN A 385 -1.26 -12.34 23.04
CA ASN A 385 -2.57 -11.96 22.50
C ASN A 385 -2.89 -12.80 21.24
N PRO A 386 -3.94 -13.64 21.20
CA PRO A 386 -4.23 -14.51 20.06
C PRO A 386 -4.88 -13.79 18.86
N ASP A 387 -5.37 -12.56 19.05
CA ASP A 387 -6.22 -11.87 18.07
C ASP A 387 -5.44 -10.93 17.13
N VAL A 388 -4.10 -10.90 17.21
CA VAL A 388 -3.29 -9.91 16.48
C VAL A 388 -3.36 -10.13 14.97
N ALA A 389 -3.38 -11.37 14.49
CA ALA A 389 -3.52 -11.68 13.06
C ALA A 389 -4.86 -11.23 12.47
N ALA A 390 -5.97 -11.48 13.17
CA ALA A 390 -7.29 -11.05 12.74
C ALA A 390 -7.41 -9.51 12.77
N ALA A 391 -6.88 -8.87 13.83
CA ALA A 391 -6.84 -7.41 13.93
C ALA A 391 -5.99 -6.78 12.83
N LEU A 392 -4.85 -7.39 12.47
CA LEU A 392 -4.03 -6.95 11.33
C LEU A 392 -4.81 -7.03 10.02
N SER A 393 -5.55 -8.11 9.79
CA SER A 393 -6.34 -8.26 8.57
C SER A 393 -7.52 -7.28 8.48
N GLN A 394 -8.12 -6.91 9.62
CA GLN A 394 -9.12 -5.83 9.68
C GLN A 394 -8.48 -4.46 9.43
N TRP A 395 -7.32 -4.19 10.02
CA TRP A 395 -6.59 -2.93 9.77
C TRP A 395 -6.24 -2.75 8.29
N MET A 396 -5.98 -3.83 7.55
CA MET A 396 -5.77 -3.79 6.10
C MET A 396 -6.99 -3.28 5.31
N ASP A 397 -8.14 -3.05 5.94
CA ASP A 397 -9.28 -2.33 5.33
C ASP A 397 -9.14 -0.81 5.41
N PHE A 398 -8.01 -0.24 5.83
CA PHE A 398 -7.84 1.22 5.85
C PHE A 398 -8.10 1.85 4.48
N TRP A 399 -8.65 3.06 4.45
CA TRP A 399 -8.87 3.77 3.20
C TRP A 399 -7.67 4.63 2.83
N SER A 400 -7.17 4.50 1.59
CA SER A 400 -6.18 5.41 1.03
C SER A 400 -6.56 5.74 -0.41
N THR A 401 -6.63 7.04 -0.70
CA THR A 401 -7.08 7.54 -2.01
C THR A 401 -6.02 7.18 -3.06
N GLY A 402 -6.42 6.49 -4.12
CA GLY A 402 -5.51 6.06 -5.18
C GLY A 402 -4.80 4.73 -4.92
N ASN A 403 -4.82 4.23 -3.68
CA ASN A 403 -4.14 2.98 -3.29
C ASN A 403 -5.17 1.88 -3.00
N HIS A 404 -5.37 1.01 -3.99
CA HIS A 404 -6.45 0.02 -4.01
C HIS A 404 -5.97 -1.40 -4.30
N ASP A 405 -4.65 -1.60 -4.34
CA ASP A 405 -4.03 -2.89 -4.59
C ASP A 405 -4.19 -3.86 -3.42
N ASP A 406 -3.80 -5.11 -3.67
CA ASP A 406 -3.69 -6.13 -2.63
C ASP A 406 -2.71 -5.71 -1.54
N ARG A 407 -2.92 -6.24 -0.34
CA ARG A 407 -2.18 -5.81 0.85
C ARG A 407 -1.62 -7.01 1.57
N THR A 408 -0.30 -7.07 1.67
CA THR A 408 0.41 -8.08 2.45
C THR A 408 1.36 -7.40 3.42
N LEU A 409 1.32 -7.82 4.69
CA LEU A 409 2.22 -7.34 5.74
C LEU A 409 2.58 -8.49 6.66
N VAL A 410 3.89 -8.67 6.88
CA VAL A 410 4.47 -9.55 7.89
C VAL A 410 5.21 -8.68 8.89
N ILE A 411 4.96 -8.88 10.18
CA ILE A 411 5.57 -8.16 11.30
C ILE A 411 6.15 -9.17 12.28
N ILE A 412 7.43 -9.01 12.62
CA ILE A 412 8.07 -9.64 13.77
C ILE A 412 8.27 -8.57 14.83
N TYR A 413 7.79 -8.77 16.06
CA TYR A 413 7.85 -7.80 17.16
C TYR A 413 8.16 -8.42 18.52
#